data_AF-A0A935ZR56-F1
#
_entry.id   AF-A0A935ZR56-F1
#
_cell.length_a   1.000
_cell.length_b   1.000
_cell.length_c   1.000
_cell.angle_alpha   90.00
_cell.angle_beta   90.00
_cell.angle_gamma   90.00
#
_symmetry.space_group_name_H-M   'P 1'
#
loop_
_entity.id
_entity.type
_entity.pdbx_description
1 polymer ?
#
loop_
_entity_poly.entity_id
_entity_poly.type
_entity_poly.pdbx_seq_one_letter_code
_entity_poly.pdbx_strand_id
1 'polypeptide(L)'
;MRLANIALVACVTLTGCEGTDGATVGPRGGTVVSADGRLSLEIAEGALSHDVDITIDQVDCTAMHLDALGPCYEVGPRGTGFLFPARLTLELEEADLDDAGDRELGLWAQREATWNLLADRDFDAENGTLAASATYLSSFAVVALPDDDERPAPQRH
;
A
#
# COMPACT_ATOMS: atom_id res chain seq x y z
N MET A 1 -36.75 -26.22 -13.83
CA MET A 1 -35.47 -26.57 -13.19
C MET A 1 -34.62 -25.31 -13.14
N ARG A 2 -34.62 -24.61 -12.00
CA ARG A 2 -33.75 -23.46 -11.74
C ARG A 2 -33.10 -23.71 -10.38
N LEU A 3 -31.85 -24.13 -10.43
CA LEU A 3 -31.03 -24.40 -9.25
C LEU A 3 -30.59 -23.04 -8.70
N ALA A 4 -31.04 -22.71 -7.48
CA ALA A 4 -30.57 -21.56 -6.74
C ALA A 4 -29.29 -21.97 -6.00
N ASN A 5 -28.14 -21.48 -6.48
CA ASN A 5 -26.88 -21.57 -5.74
C ASN A 5 -26.92 -20.56 -4.59
N ILE A 6 -27.23 -21.05 -3.39
CA ILE A 6 -27.06 -20.30 -2.15
C ILE A 6 -25.59 -20.42 -1.76
N ALA A 7 -24.81 -19.37 -2.03
CA ALA A 7 -23.45 -19.25 -1.51
C ALA A 7 -23.53 -18.95 0.00
N LEU A 8 -23.08 -19.90 0.80
CA LEU A 8 -22.95 -19.81 2.24
C LEU A 8 -21.79 -18.86 2.55
N VAL A 9 -22.08 -17.61 2.92
CA VAL A 9 -21.07 -16.68 3.46
C VAL A 9 -20.81 -17.08 4.90
N ALA A 10 -19.69 -17.75 5.14
CA ALA A 10 -19.18 -18.01 6.48
C ALA A 10 -18.57 -16.72 7.02
N CYS A 11 -19.35 -15.97 7.81
CA CYS A 11 -18.86 -14.85 8.60
C CYS A 11 -18.06 -15.42 9.78
N VAL A 12 -16.74 -15.49 9.64
CA VAL A 12 -15.84 -15.76 10.76
C VAL A 12 -15.60 -14.43 11.48
N THR A 13 -16.30 -14.21 12.58
CA THR A 13 -16.02 -13.08 13.47
C THR A 13 -14.83 -13.44 14.34
N LEU A 14 -13.62 -13.05 13.92
CA LEU A 14 -12.46 -13.04 14.81
C LEU A 14 -12.59 -11.84 15.74
N THR A 15 -12.93 -12.15 16.99
CA THR A 15 -12.98 -11.20 18.09
C THR A 15 -11.56 -10.83 18.52
N GLY A 16 -11.25 -9.54 18.51
CA GLY A 16 -10.32 -8.91 19.44
C GLY A 16 -8.88 -8.74 18.95
N CYS A 17 -8.62 -7.61 18.30
CA CYS A 17 -7.31 -6.98 18.28
C CYS A 17 -7.45 -5.63 18.97
N GLU A 18 -7.03 -5.56 20.24
CA GLU A 18 -6.87 -4.32 20.98
C GLU A 18 -5.39 -4.22 21.37
N GLY A 19 -4.60 -3.51 20.57
CA GLY A 19 -3.29 -3.01 20.98
C GLY A 19 -2.23 -3.17 19.90
N THR A 20 -1.90 -2.07 19.22
CA THR A 20 -0.72 -1.90 18.33
C THR A 20 -0.40 -3.17 17.55
N ASP A 21 -1.24 -3.41 16.55
CA ASP A 21 -1.34 -4.67 15.81
C ASP A 21 -0.15 -4.90 14.89
N GLY A 22 0.86 -5.59 15.43
CA GLY A 22 1.81 -6.33 14.62
C GLY A 22 1.21 -7.69 14.25
N ALA A 23 1.27 -8.08 12.97
CA ALA A 23 0.93 -9.41 12.51
C ALA A 23 2.21 -10.19 12.20
N THR A 24 2.42 -11.33 12.86
CA THR A 24 3.51 -12.25 12.52
C THR A 24 3.17 -12.97 11.21
N VAL A 25 3.91 -12.65 10.14
CA VAL A 25 3.76 -13.28 8.82
C VAL A 25 4.99 -14.11 8.50
N GLY A 26 4.77 -15.37 8.15
CA GLY A 26 5.83 -16.32 7.80
C GLY A 26 5.87 -16.69 6.32
N PRO A 27 6.63 -17.74 5.95
CA PRO A 27 6.74 -18.21 4.58
C PRO A 27 5.41 -18.61 3.92
N ARG A 28 4.36 -18.88 4.70
CA ARG A 28 3.02 -19.15 4.16
C ARG A 28 2.34 -17.91 3.56
N GLY A 29 2.91 -16.73 3.75
CA GLY A 29 2.30 -15.47 3.36
C GLY A 29 1.11 -15.10 4.27
N GLY A 30 0.40 -14.06 3.86
CA GLY A 30 -0.75 -13.51 4.57
C GLY A 30 -1.04 -12.08 4.16
N THR A 31 -2.07 -11.50 4.77
CA THR A 31 -2.45 -10.10 4.56
C THR A 31 -2.37 -9.36 5.89
N VAL A 32 -1.75 -8.19 5.88
CA VAL A 32 -1.73 -7.25 7.01
C VAL A 32 -2.47 -6.00 6.59
N VAL A 33 -3.30 -5.45 7.47
CA VAL A 33 -4.13 -4.27 7.20
C VAL A 33 -3.84 -3.22 8.29
N SER A 34 -3.79 -1.95 7.91
CA SER A 34 -3.67 -0.84 8.85
C SER A 34 -4.86 -0.77 9.79
N ALA A 35 -4.68 -0.13 10.95
CA ALA A 35 -5.74 0.02 11.95
C ALA A 35 -6.96 0.81 11.44
N ASP A 36 -6.77 1.72 10.49
CA ASP A 36 -7.83 2.48 9.82
C ASP A 36 -8.48 1.71 8.65
N GLY A 37 -7.97 0.53 8.30
CA GLY A 37 -8.49 -0.32 7.23
C GLY A 37 -8.07 0.09 5.81
N ARG A 38 -7.36 1.21 5.64
CA ARG A 38 -7.12 1.82 4.32
C ARG A 38 -5.91 1.26 3.58
N LEU A 39 -4.86 0.86 4.30
CA LEU A 39 -3.68 0.23 3.70
C LEU A 39 -3.75 -1.28 3.94
N SER A 40 -3.62 -2.05 2.87
CA SER A 40 -3.43 -3.49 2.94
C SER A 40 -2.12 -3.90 2.27
N LEU A 41 -1.44 -4.87 2.88
CA LEU A 41 -0.23 -5.49 2.38
C LEU A 41 -0.45 -6.99 2.26
N GLU A 42 -0.59 -7.48 1.04
CA GLU A 42 -0.68 -8.89 0.71
C GLU A 42 0.71 -9.45 0.40
N ILE A 43 1.13 -10.42 1.21
CA ILE A 43 2.42 -11.09 1.13
C ILE A 43 2.15 -12.50 0.61
N ALA A 44 2.62 -12.78 -0.60
CA ALA A 44 2.47 -14.08 -1.22
C ALA A 44 3.21 -15.18 -0.46
N GLU A 45 2.77 -16.44 -0.62
CA GLU A 45 3.52 -17.60 -0.16
C GLU A 45 4.95 -17.59 -0.74
N GLY A 46 5.93 -17.85 0.11
CA GLY A 46 7.35 -17.85 -0.24
C GLY A 46 7.99 -16.47 -0.36
N ALA A 47 7.23 -15.37 -0.21
CA ALA A 47 7.80 -14.01 -0.25
C ALA A 47 8.71 -13.72 0.95
N LEU A 48 8.50 -14.41 2.08
CA LEU A 48 9.36 -14.37 3.26
C LEU A 48 10.02 -15.73 3.49
N SER A 49 11.27 -15.72 3.96
CA SER A 49 12.03 -16.94 4.27
C SER A 49 11.87 -17.42 5.72
N HIS A 50 11.32 -16.56 6.59
CA HIS A 50 11.09 -16.80 8.01
C HIS A 50 9.97 -15.88 8.50
N ASP A 51 9.55 -16.06 9.75
CA ASP A 51 8.52 -15.24 10.39
C ASP A 51 9.02 -13.82 10.65
N VAL A 52 8.21 -12.82 10.30
CA VAL A 52 8.45 -11.40 10.50
C VAL A 52 7.24 -10.77 11.19
N ASP A 53 7.49 -10.03 12.27
CA ASP A 53 6.45 -9.24 12.95
C ASP A 53 6.23 -7.94 12.20
N ILE A 54 5.14 -7.85 11.42
CA ILE A 54 4.87 -6.71 10.53
C ILE A 54 3.91 -5.75 11.21
N THR A 55 4.26 -4.46 11.26
CA THR A 55 3.38 -3.38 11.74
C THR A 55 3.02 -2.44 10.61
N ILE A 56 1.85 -1.81 10.69
CA ILE A 56 1.43 -0.73 9.79
C ILE A 56 0.94 0.43 10.62
N ASP A 57 1.73 1.50 10.69
CA ASP A 57 1.43 2.69 11.48
C ASP A 57 1.17 3.88 10.56
N GLN A 58 0.07 4.60 10.80
CA GLN A 58 -0.18 5.86 10.12
C GLN A 58 0.77 6.93 10.67
N VAL A 59 1.39 7.72 9.81
CA VAL A 59 2.37 8.75 10.15
C VAL A 59 2.03 10.09 9.49
N ASP A 60 2.50 11.19 10.08
CA ASP A 60 2.31 12.53 9.54
C ASP A 60 3.18 12.74 8.29
N CYS A 61 2.54 12.91 7.13
CA CYS A 61 3.20 13.20 5.85
C CYS A 61 4.04 14.48 5.88
N THR A 62 3.63 15.49 6.66
CA THR A 62 4.34 16.77 6.79
C THR A 62 5.69 16.56 7.45
N ALA A 63 5.77 15.68 8.45
CA ALA A 63 7.03 15.29 9.08
C ALA A 63 7.98 14.60 8.08
N MET A 64 7.42 14.00 7.02
CA MET A 64 8.17 13.39 5.93
C MET A 64 8.52 14.36 4.78
N HIS A 65 8.09 15.62 4.87
CA HIS A 65 8.24 16.66 3.84
C HIS A 65 7.65 16.22 2.48
N LEU A 66 6.49 15.54 2.52
CA LEU A 66 5.76 15.09 1.36
C LEU A 66 4.46 15.86 1.18
N ASP A 67 4.15 16.18 -0.07
CA ASP A 67 2.82 16.60 -0.51
C ASP A 67 2.05 15.35 -0.96
N ALA A 68 1.63 14.56 0.03
CA ALA A 68 0.95 13.30 -0.20
C ALA A 68 -0.56 13.50 -0.36
N LEU A 69 -1.17 12.68 -1.21
CA LEU A 69 -2.61 12.54 -1.28
C LEU A 69 -3.03 11.53 -0.21
N GLY A 70 -3.76 12.02 0.79
CA GLY A 70 -4.20 11.21 1.92
C GLY A 70 -3.08 10.82 2.89
N PRO A 71 -3.29 9.73 3.66
CA PRO A 71 -2.41 9.37 4.76
C PRO A 71 -1.09 8.71 4.31
N CYS A 72 -0.04 8.96 5.09
CA CYS A 72 1.23 8.26 4.96
C CYS A 72 1.29 7.12 5.96
N TYR A 73 1.97 6.03 5.59
CA TYR A 73 2.13 4.87 6.44
C TYR A 73 3.60 4.51 6.58
N GLU A 74 4.00 4.06 7.77
CA GLU A 74 5.24 3.35 8.00
C GLU A 74 4.94 1.87 8.22
N VAL A 75 5.52 1.03 7.36
CA VAL A 75 5.41 -0.43 7.48
C VAL A 75 6.72 -0.99 8.01
N GLY A 76 6.66 -1.55 9.21
CA GLY A 76 7.79 -2.10 9.94
C GLY A 76 7.91 -3.62 9.82
N PRO A 77 9.12 -4.20 10.02
CA PRO A 77 10.39 -3.53 10.19
C PRO A 77 10.98 -3.07 8.85
N ARG A 78 11.29 -1.77 8.76
CA ARG A 78 11.77 -1.15 7.52
C ARG A 78 13.03 -1.83 6.97
N GLY A 79 13.10 -1.91 5.65
CA GLY A 79 14.22 -2.53 4.93
C GLY A 79 14.13 -4.06 4.83
N THR A 80 13.12 -4.68 5.42
CA THR A 80 12.83 -6.11 5.20
C THR A 80 12.50 -6.34 3.74
N GLY A 81 13.37 -7.06 3.03
CA GLY A 81 13.16 -7.40 1.63
C GLY A 81 12.29 -8.63 1.45
N PHE A 82 11.52 -8.66 0.37
CA PHE A 82 10.78 -9.85 -0.04
C PHE A 82 11.49 -10.61 -1.15
N LEU A 83 11.38 -11.94 -1.14
CA LEU A 83 11.86 -12.81 -2.22
C LEU A 83 10.98 -12.70 -3.48
N PHE A 84 9.69 -12.39 -3.29
CA PHE A 84 8.72 -12.08 -4.33
C PHE A 84 7.99 -10.78 -3.95
N PRO A 85 7.66 -9.88 -4.88
CA PRO A 85 7.01 -8.62 -4.53
C PRO A 85 5.70 -8.85 -3.76
N ALA A 86 5.51 -8.09 -2.69
CA ALA A 86 4.24 -8.00 -1.98
C ALA A 86 3.33 -6.99 -2.69
N ARG A 87 2.02 -7.20 -2.62
CA ARG A 87 1.04 -6.26 -3.18
C ARG A 87 0.58 -5.30 -2.08
N LEU A 88 0.84 -4.02 -2.31
CA LEU A 88 0.34 -2.92 -1.50
C LEU A 88 -0.94 -2.39 -2.15
N THR A 89 -1.98 -2.15 -1.38
CA THR A 89 -3.21 -1.49 -1.86
C THR A 89 -3.63 -0.44 -0.85
N LEU A 90 -3.81 0.79 -1.32
CA LEU A 90 -4.34 1.90 -0.53
C LEU A 90 -5.71 2.32 -1.03
N GLU A 91 -6.67 2.43 -0.12
CA GLU A 91 -7.97 3.06 -0.34
C GLU A 91 -7.85 4.58 -0.21
N LEU A 92 -8.31 5.29 -1.24
CA LEU A 92 -8.32 6.75 -1.34
C LEU A 92 -9.75 7.26 -1.11
N GLU A 93 -9.87 8.30 -0.30
CA GLU A 93 -11.15 8.98 -0.09
C GLU A 93 -11.42 9.96 -1.24
N GLU A 94 -12.68 10.34 -1.43
CA GLU A 94 -13.09 11.30 -2.48
C GLU A 94 -12.29 12.61 -2.38
N ALA A 95 -12.00 13.08 -1.16
CA ALA A 95 -11.18 14.26 -0.93
C ALA A 95 -9.73 14.10 -1.43
N ASP A 96 -9.13 12.90 -1.29
CA ASP A 96 -7.77 12.63 -1.78
C ASP A 96 -7.72 12.68 -3.31
N LEU A 97 -8.79 12.22 -3.96
CA LEU A 97 -8.94 12.21 -5.42
C LEU A 97 -9.24 13.61 -5.98
N ASP A 98 -10.03 14.41 -5.26
CA ASP A 98 -10.29 15.81 -5.63
C ASP A 98 -8.99 16.64 -5.63
N ASP A 99 -8.11 16.43 -4.64
CA ASP A 99 -6.79 17.06 -4.56
C ASP A 99 -5.87 16.59 -5.71
N ALA A 100 -6.02 15.35 -6.17
CA ALA A 100 -5.31 14.85 -7.34
C ALA A 100 -5.73 15.57 -8.64
N GLY A 101 -7.03 15.84 -8.80
CA GLY A 101 -7.60 16.31 -10.06
C GLY A 101 -7.43 15.28 -11.18
N ASP A 102 -7.06 15.72 -12.38
CA ASP A 102 -6.88 14.85 -13.56
C ASP A 102 -5.49 14.19 -13.64
N ARG A 103 -4.63 14.40 -12.63
CA ARG A 103 -3.23 13.92 -12.64
C ARG A 103 -3.15 12.42 -12.40
N GLU A 104 -2.11 11.79 -12.95
CA GLU A 104 -1.83 10.39 -12.69
C GLU A 104 -1.41 10.18 -11.22
N LEU A 105 -1.94 9.15 -10.56
CA LEU A 105 -1.56 8.80 -9.20
C LEU A 105 -0.31 7.91 -9.17
N GLY A 106 0.49 8.03 -8.12
CA GLY A 106 1.68 7.22 -7.89
C GLY A 106 1.83 6.82 -6.43
N LEU A 107 2.49 5.69 -6.18
CA LEU A 107 2.88 5.25 -4.83
C LEU A 107 4.39 5.42 -4.66
N TRP A 108 4.79 6.25 -3.69
CA TRP A 108 6.18 6.40 -3.30
C TRP A 108 6.52 5.46 -2.16
N ALA A 109 7.73 4.90 -2.22
CA ALA A 109 8.36 4.15 -1.15
C ALA A 109 9.67 4.81 -0.73
N GLN A 110 9.87 4.99 0.56
CA GLN A 110 11.12 5.57 1.06
C GLN A 110 12.24 4.52 1.05
N ARG A 111 13.42 4.85 0.56
CA ARG A 111 14.63 4.05 0.75
C ARG A 111 15.71 4.95 1.29
N GLU A 112 16.23 4.63 2.47
CA GLU A 112 17.15 5.50 3.20
C GLU A 112 16.52 6.89 3.41
N ALA A 113 17.09 7.94 2.81
CA ALA A 113 16.58 9.31 2.88
C ALA A 113 15.85 9.77 1.61
N THR A 114 15.61 8.87 0.64
CA THR A 114 15.06 9.21 -0.68
C THR A 114 13.73 8.52 -0.93
N TRP A 115 12.77 9.26 -1.46
CA TRP A 115 11.50 8.72 -1.95
C TRP A 115 11.64 8.29 -3.40
N ASN A 116 11.19 7.07 -3.69
CA ASN A 116 11.22 6.51 -5.04
C ASN A 116 9.82 6.05 -5.42
N LEU A 117 9.40 6.35 -6.65
CA LEU A 117 8.16 5.84 -7.20
C LEU A 117 8.27 4.31 -7.37
N LEU A 118 7.24 3.59 -6.93
CA LEU A 118 7.11 2.17 -7.22
C LEU A 118 6.95 1.97 -8.74
N ALA A 119 7.51 0.87 -9.25
CA ALA A 119 7.66 0.67 -10.68
C ALA A 119 6.33 0.45 -11.41
N ASP A 120 5.36 -0.13 -10.71
CA ASP A 120 4.02 -0.42 -11.17
C ASP A 120 2.99 0.33 -10.33
N ARG A 121 1.81 0.50 -10.93
CA ARG A 121 0.62 1.01 -10.27
C ARG A 121 -0.62 0.53 -11.00
N ASP A 122 -1.69 0.35 -10.25
CA ASP A 122 -3.00 -0.04 -10.76
C ASP A 122 -4.05 0.74 -9.99
N PHE A 123 -4.66 1.73 -10.65
CA PHE A 123 -5.71 2.54 -10.05
C PHE A 123 -7.07 2.03 -10.49
N ASP A 124 -7.86 1.58 -9.53
CA ASP A 124 -9.26 1.21 -9.71
C ASP A 124 -10.14 2.39 -9.27
N ALA A 125 -10.64 3.14 -10.25
CA ALA A 125 -11.50 4.30 -10.01
C ALA A 125 -12.92 3.91 -9.52
N GLU A 126 -13.38 2.68 -9.75
CA GLU A 126 -14.68 2.22 -9.26
C GLU A 126 -14.63 1.99 -7.74
N ASN A 127 -13.50 1.43 -7.26
CA ASN A 127 -13.29 1.13 -5.84
C ASN A 127 -12.47 2.19 -5.09
N GLY A 128 -11.91 3.19 -5.79
CA GLY A 128 -11.08 4.22 -5.17
C GLY A 128 -9.77 3.66 -4.61
N THR A 129 -9.21 2.60 -5.22
CA THR A 129 -8.01 1.94 -4.69
C THR A 129 -6.82 2.08 -5.63
N LEU A 130 -5.65 2.38 -5.07
CA LEU A 130 -4.38 2.38 -5.78
C LEU A 130 -3.51 1.23 -5.26
N ALA A 131 -3.14 0.32 -6.16
CA ALA A 131 -2.28 -0.81 -5.85
C ALA A 131 -0.92 -0.72 -6.54
N ALA A 132 0.13 -1.26 -5.90
CA ALA A 132 1.48 -1.37 -6.47
C ALA A 132 2.27 -2.53 -5.85
N SER A 133 3.38 -2.91 -6.46
CA SER A 133 4.26 -3.96 -5.97
C SER A 133 5.40 -3.37 -5.11
N ALA A 134 5.48 -3.82 -3.86
CA ALA A 134 6.57 -3.48 -2.93
C ALA A 134 7.57 -4.64 -2.83
N THR A 135 8.87 -4.34 -2.96
CA THR A 135 9.95 -5.34 -2.83
C THR A 135 10.61 -5.31 -1.45
N TYR A 136 10.26 -4.34 -0.61
CA TYR A 136 10.70 -4.23 0.77
C TYR A 136 9.68 -3.45 1.60
N LEU A 137 9.65 -3.72 2.91
CA LEU A 137 8.90 -2.94 3.88
C LEU A 137 9.50 -1.55 4.05
N SER A 138 8.67 -0.51 4.00
CA SER A 138 9.11 0.87 4.19
C SER A 138 7.94 1.80 4.54
N SER A 139 8.20 3.10 4.46
CA SER A 139 7.17 4.12 4.47
C SER A 139 6.61 4.32 3.06
N PHE A 140 5.29 4.49 2.97
CA PHE A 140 4.55 4.65 1.73
C PHE A 140 3.65 5.89 1.78
N ALA A 141 3.51 6.54 0.63
CA ALA A 141 2.64 7.69 0.44
C ALA A 141 2.11 7.69 -0.99
N VAL A 142 0.84 8.09 -1.17
CA VAL A 142 0.30 8.38 -2.50
C VAL A 142 0.63 9.80 -2.86
N VAL A 143 0.95 10.03 -4.12
CA VAL A 143 1.21 11.35 -4.68
C VAL A 143 0.52 11.44 -6.02
N ALA A 144 0.15 12.65 -6.45
CA ALA A 144 -0.18 12.86 -7.84
C ALA A 144 1.08 13.32 -8.59
N LEU A 145 1.35 12.64 -9.69
CA LEU A 145 2.49 12.89 -10.52
C LEU A 145 2.34 14.21 -11.28
N PRO A 146 3.47 14.86 -11.61
CA PRO A 146 3.44 15.97 -12.55
C PRO A 146 2.97 15.46 -13.92
N ASP A 147 2.22 16.30 -14.63
CA ASP A 147 1.83 16.03 -16.01
C ASP A 147 3.08 15.83 -16.89
N ASP A 148 2.99 14.96 -17.90
CA ASP A 148 4.12 14.66 -18.80
C ASP A 148 4.68 15.91 -19.50
N ASP A 149 3.85 16.96 -19.68
CA ASP A 149 4.26 18.25 -20.24
C ASP A 149 5.24 19.04 -19.34
N GLU A 150 5.28 18.71 -18.04
CA GLU A 150 6.13 19.35 -17.04
C GLU A 150 7.45 18.59 -16.81
N ARG A 151 7.63 17.42 -17.43
CA ARG A 151 8.89 16.68 -17.39
C ARG A 151 9.95 17.45 -18.20
N PRO A 152 11.07 17.87 -17.59
CA PRO A 152 12.13 18.54 -18.33
C PRO A 152 12.59 17.62 -19.47
N ALA A 153 12.62 18.15 -20.69
CA ALA A 153 13.08 17.40 -21.87
C ALA A 153 14.42 16.72 -21.55
N PRO A 154 14.63 15.47 -22.00
CA PRO A 154 15.87 14.75 -21.71
C PRO A 154 17.04 15.59 -22.18
N GLN A 155 17.89 16.01 -21.24
CA GLN A 155 19.06 16.82 -21.55
C GLN A 155 19.98 15.96 -22.42
N ARG A 156 20.01 16.26 -23.72
CA ARG A 156 20.98 15.65 -24.62
C ARG A 156 22.36 16.17 -24.23
N HIS A 157 23.18 15.30 -23.63
CA HIS A 157 24.64 15.48 -23.57
C HIS A 157 25.25 15.22 -24.95
#